data_AF-A0A497RA23-F1
#
_entry.id   AF-A0A497RA23-F1
#
_cell.length_a   1.000
_cell.length_b   1.000
_cell.length_c   1.000
_cell.angle_alpha   90.00
_cell.angle_beta   90.00
_cell.angle_gamma   90.00
#
_symmetry.space_group_name_H-M   'P 1'
#
loop_
_entity.id
_entity.type
_entity.pdbx_description
1 polymer ?
#
loop_
_entity_poly.entity_id
_entity_poly.type
_entity_poly.pdbx_seq_one_letter_code
_entity_poly.pdbx_strand_id
1 'polypeptide(L)'
;MRTLYIHPPDDHPAHIDWANSINADFLQYSDPKGYQLIKNLINSAKLPDYDVYLVTGIEQAFFKFKKLVYLVVDEHLLTHTLGIPFRQASYKTKLLKLLLSKLDACITISKFMYNNIKDFMSCPVYIVHPHIPDDIYNELILLQPDLNSNNIIFIGRNHPVNGVNVLVEAFNTVLWHYPDSQL
;
A
#
# COMPACT_ATOMS: atom_id res chain seq x y z
N MET A 1 8.04 12.75 20.55
CA MET A 1 7.23 11.52 20.33
C MET A 1 8.08 10.61 19.46
N ARG A 2 8.46 9.44 19.96
CA ARG A 2 9.27 8.47 19.22
C ARG A 2 8.35 7.55 18.43
N THR A 3 8.58 7.48 17.11
CA THR A 3 7.79 6.65 16.20
C THR A 3 8.65 5.55 15.62
N LEU A 4 8.18 4.30 15.67
CA LEU A 4 8.82 3.17 15.01
C LEU A 4 8.01 2.78 13.78
N TYR A 5 8.60 2.87 12.60
CA TYR A 5 8.03 2.36 11.36
C TYR A 5 8.46 0.90 11.12
N ILE A 6 7.49 0.00 11.08
CA ILE A 6 7.70 -1.43 10.88
C ILE A 6 7.19 -1.81 9.49
N HIS A 7 8.11 -2.26 8.64
CA HIS A 7 7.88 -2.40 7.20
C HIS A 7 8.52 -3.65 6.58
N PRO A 8 8.00 -4.14 5.44
CA PRO A 8 8.60 -5.26 4.73
C PRO A 8 9.91 -4.86 4.04
N PRO A 9 10.70 -5.83 3.53
CA PRO A 9 11.97 -5.51 2.92
C PRO A 9 11.87 -4.69 1.64
N ASP A 10 10.87 -4.99 0.81
CA ASP A 10 10.62 -4.36 -0.48
C ASP A 10 9.43 -3.39 -0.38
N ASP A 11 9.48 -2.48 0.60
CA ASP A 11 8.42 -1.51 0.81
C ASP A 11 8.42 -0.39 -0.25
N HIS A 12 7.26 0.25 -0.45
CA HIS A 12 7.13 1.31 -1.43
C HIS A 12 7.94 2.56 -0.99
N PRO A 13 8.75 3.19 -1.87
CA PRO A 13 9.55 4.37 -1.51
C PRO A 13 8.75 5.48 -0.83
N ALA A 14 7.55 5.75 -1.32
CA ALA A 14 6.66 6.74 -0.70
C ALA A 14 6.35 6.50 0.79
N HIS A 15 6.32 5.25 1.26
CA HIS A 15 6.12 4.97 2.69
C HIS A 15 7.39 5.30 3.49
N ILE A 16 8.56 4.98 2.93
CA ILE A 16 9.86 5.30 3.51
C ILE A 16 10.02 6.80 3.63
N ASP A 17 9.74 7.55 2.57
CA ASP A 17 9.87 9.00 2.56
C ASP A 17 8.88 9.66 3.52
N TRP A 18 7.66 9.12 3.64
CA TRP A 18 6.70 9.60 4.63
C TRP A 18 7.17 9.31 6.07
N ALA A 19 7.68 8.11 6.35
CA ALA A 19 8.25 7.78 7.65
C ALA A 19 9.46 8.67 8.01
N ASN A 20 10.32 8.97 7.04
CA ASN A 20 11.43 9.93 7.19
C ASN A 20 10.91 11.33 7.51
N SER A 21 9.83 11.79 6.88
CA SER A 21 9.27 13.13 7.08
C SER A 21 8.80 13.38 8.53
N ILE A 22 8.49 12.31 9.27
CA ILE A 22 8.10 12.36 10.69
C ILE A 22 9.23 11.95 11.64
N ASN A 23 10.46 11.81 11.14
CA ASN A 23 11.63 11.32 11.89
C ASN A 23 11.36 9.98 12.61
N ALA A 24 10.73 9.04 11.93
CA ALA A 24 10.52 7.69 12.47
C ALA A 24 11.84 6.88 12.41
N ASP A 25 12.05 6.03 13.41
CA ASP A 25 13.04 4.97 13.35
C ASP A 25 12.48 3.78 12.55
N PHE A 26 13.35 2.98 11.94
CA PHE A 26 12.95 1.90 11.02
C PHE A 26 13.23 0.53 11.61
N LEU A 27 12.28 -0.38 11.45
CA LEU A 27 12.46 -1.81 11.71
C LEU A 27 11.89 -2.63 10.57
N GLN A 28 12.77 -3.21 9.77
CA GLN A 28 12.42 -4.12 8.70
C GLN A 28 12.07 -5.51 9.28
N TYR A 29 10.96 -6.10 8.87
CA TYR A 29 10.63 -7.50 9.21
C TYR A 29 10.87 -8.44 8.04
N SER A 30 11.22 -9.69 8.35
CA SER A 30 11.81 -10.62 7.39
C SER A 30 10.85 -11.23 6.36
N ASP A 31 9.52 -11.22 6.58
CA ASP A 31 8.56 -11.82 5.64
C ASP A 31 7.10 -11.35 5.87
N PRO A 32 6.44 -10.70 4.89
CA PRO A 32 5.01 -10.34 4.95
C PRO A 32 4.05 -11.49 4.66
N LYS A 33 4.53 -12.66 4.21
CA LYS A 33 3.62 -13.75 3.85
C LYS A 33 3.03 -14.40 5.11
N GLY A 34 1.68 -14.45 5.17
CA GLY A 34 0.87 -14.88 6.31
C GLY A 34 1.12 -16.29 6.90
N TYR A 35 2.10 -17.05 6.40
CA TYR A 35 2.60 -18.28 7.02
C TYR A 35 3.34 -18.03 8.34
N GLN A 36 3.68 -16.78 8.65
CA GLN A 36 4.42 -16.42 9.86
C GLN A 36 3.61 -15.59 10.86
N LEU A 37 2.27 -15.53 10.78
CA LEU A 37 1.43 -14.76 11.72
C LEU A 37 1.84 -14.97 13.19
N ILE A 38 2.05 -16.23 13.61
CA ILE A 38 2.46 -16.55 14.98
C ILE A 38 3.84 -15.95 15.30
N LYS A 39 4.78 -16.03 14.36
CA LYS A 39 6.13 -15.45 14.53
C LYS A 39 6.08 -13.92 14.52
N ASN A 40 5.23 -13.30 13.72
CA ASN A 40 5.03 -11.85 13.71
C ASN A 40 4.42 -11.39 15.04
N LEU A 41 3.47 -12.15 15.60
CA LEU A 41 2.94 -11.92 16.94
C LEU A 41 4.03 -12.10 18.02
N ILE A 42 4.88 -13.14 17.95
CA ILE A 42 6.00 -13.32 18.90
C ILE A 42 6.99 -12.15 18.80
N ASN A 43 7.34 -11.74 17.58
CA ASN A 43 8.23 -10.61 17.33
C ASN A 43 7.61 -9.30 17.82
N SER A 44 6.30 -9.16 17.70
CA SER A 44 5.56 -8.03 18.25
C SER A 44 5.83 -7.85 19.73
N ALA A 45 5.85 -8.92 20.53
CA ALA A 45 6.16 -8.81 21.96
C ALA A 45 7.58 -8.26 22.21
N LYS A 46 8.54 -8.56 21.33
CA LYS A 46 9.96 -8.19 21.45
C LYS A 46 10.30 -6.80 20.94
N LEU A 47 9.36 -6.05 20.36
CA LEU A 47 9.66 -4.71 19.84
C LEU A 47 10.17 -3.77 20.95
N PRO A 48 11.11 -2.87 20.64
CA PRO A 48 11.53 -1.82 21.57
C PRO A 48 10.35 -0.91 21.94
N ASP A 49 10.42 -0.22 23.08
CA ASP A 49 9.34 0.65 23.54
C ASP A 49 9.36 2.03 22.85
N TYR A 50 8.34 2.28 22.03
CA TYR A 50 8.07 3.51 21.31
C TYR A 50 6.70 4.09 21.68
N ASP A 51 6.50 5.39 21.44
CA ASP A 51 5.23 6.06 21.71
C ASP A 51 4.17 5.72 20.66
N VAL A 52 4.62 5.60 19.40
CA VAL A 52 3.80 5.29 18.22
C VAL A 52 4.46 4.18 17.42
N TYR A 53 3.65 3.19 17.02
CA TYR A 53 4.03 2.17 16.05
C TYR A 53 3.27 2.42 14.77
N LEU A 54 4.01 2.61 13.70
CA LEU A 54 3.49 2.74 12.36
C LEU A 54 3.75 1.44 11.61
N VAL A 55 2.72 0.83 11.03
CA VAL A 55 2.82 -0.52 10.47
C VAL A 55 2.17 -0.61 9.09
N THR A 56 2.75 -1.41 8.20
CA THR A 56 2.11 -1.89 6.96
C THR A 56 1.54 -3.31 7.09
N GLY A 57 1.87 -4.02 8.18
CA GLY A 57 1.24 -5.27 8.61
C GLY A 57 0.76 -5.18 10.06
N ILE A 58 -0.54 -5.27 10.31
CA ILE A 58 -1.13 -4.97 11.62
C ILE A 58 -0.64 -5.94 12.71
N GLU A 59 -0.37 -7.19 12.34
CA GLU A 59 0.12 -8.22 13.25
C GLU A 59 1.49 -7.92 13.84
N GLN A 60 2.29 -7.05 13.20
CA GLN A 60 3.68 -6.77 13.60
C GLN A 60 3.76 -6.05 14.95
N ALA A 61 2.76 -5.25 15.31
CA ALA A 61 2.75 -4.47 16.56
C ALA A 61 1.55 -4.81 17.47
N PHE A 62 0.87 -5.93 17.23
CA PHE A 62 -0.36 -6.30 17.94
C PHE A 62 -0.26 -6.37 19.47
N PHE A 63 0.87 -6.79 20.04
CA PHE A 63 1.03 -6.89 21.50
C PHE A 63 1.53 -5.59 22.16
N LYS A 64 1.71 -4.51 21.40
CA LYS A 64 2.12 -3.23 21.97
C LYS A 64 0.90 -2.45 22.44
N PHE A 65 0.94 -1.99 23.69
CA PHE A 65 -0.14 -1.25 24.35
C PHE A 65 0.05 0.27 24.21
N LYS A 66 0.41 0.72 23.01
CA LYS A 66 0.74 2.12 22.68
C LYS A 66 -0.05 2.52 21.44
N LYS A 67 0.22 3.71 20.90
CA LYS A 67 -0.47 4.19 19.71
C LYS A 67 -0.10 3.35 18.50
N LEU A 68 -1.10 2.74 17.87
CA LEU A 68 -0.93 1.90 16.68
C LEU A 68 -1.58 2.55 15.47
N VAL A 69 -0.78 2.93 14.49
CA VAL A 69 -1.21 3.54 13.24
C VAL A 69 -0.94 2.58 12.09
N TYR A 70 -1.98 2.29 11.32
CA TYR A 70 -1.88 1.38 10.17
C TYR A 70 -1.83 2.16 8.86
N LEU A 71 -0.80 1.90 8.06
CA LEU A 71 -0.75 2.27 6.65
C LEU A 71 -1.53 1.22 5.85
N VAL A 72 -2.71 1.59 5.37
CA VAL A 72 -3.58 0.70 4.60
C VAL A 72 -3.05 0.64 3.17
N VAL A 73 -2.16 -0.31 2.94
CA VAL A 73 -1.45 -0.51 1.66
C VAL A 73 -1.82 -1.84 0.99
N ASP A 74 -2.62 -2.66 1.67
CA ASP A 74 -2.97 -4.00 1.24
C ASP A 74 -4.38 -4.08 0.64
N GLU A 75 -4.46 -4.63 -0.57
CA GLU A 75 -5.68 -4.97 -1.30
C GLU A 75 -6.57 -5.97 -0.53
N HIS A 76 -6.02 -6.73 0.42
CA HIS A 76 -6.78 -7.66 1.25
C HIS A 76 -7.91 -6.98 2.02
N LEU A 77 -7.73 -5.75 2.50
CA LEU A 77 -8.83 -5.05 3.19
C LEU A 77 -9.96 -4.72 2.21
N LEU A 78 -9.63 -4.36 0.97
CA LEU A 78 -10.61 -4.08 -0.08
C LEU A 78 -11.41 -5.33 -0.46
N THR A 79 -10.83 -6.53 -0.39
CA THR A 79 -11.59 -7.77 -0.64
C THR A 79 -12.76 -7.95 0.34
N HIS A 80 -12.64 -7.44 1.57
CA HIS A 80 -13.70 -7.49 2.57
C HIS A 80 -14.79 -6.44 2.39
N THR A 81 -14.48 -5.31 1.73
CA THR A 81 -15.40 -4.17 1.59
C THR A 81 -16.07 -4.13 0.22
N LEU A 82 -15.37 -4.56 -0.84
CA LEU A 82 -15.88 -4.57 -2.22
C LEU A 82 -16.75 -5.78 -2.54
N GLY A 83 -16.91 -6.73 -1.62
CA GLY A 83 -17.68 -7.95 -1.86
C GLY A 83 -17.09 -8.86 -2.94
N ILE A 84 -15.79 -8.73 -3.24
CA ILE A 84 -15.09 -9.58 -4.20
C ILE A 84 -15.05 -11.00 -3.59
N PRO A 85 -15.57 -12.03 -4.27
CA PRO A 85 -15.71 -13.37 -3.74
C PRO A 85 -14.36 -14.10 -3.68
N PHE A 86 -13.47 -13.69 -2.78
CA PHE A 86 -12.37 -14.55 -2.36
C PHE A 86 -12.89 -15.55 -1.34
N ARG A 87 -12.62 -16.85 -1.57
CA ARG A 87 -12.81 -17.91 -0.57
C ARG A 87 -11.83 -17.69 0.59
N GLN A 88 -12.13 -16.76 1.48
CA GLN A 88 -11.41 -16.61 2.73
C GLN A 88 -12.15 -17.36 3.84
N ALA A 89 -11.38 -18.13 4.62
CA ALA A 89 -11.93 -18.83 5.75
C ALA A 89 -12.40 -17.83 6.83
N SER A 90 -13.57 -18.08 7.41
CA SER A 90 -14.24 -17.17 8.36
C SER A 90 -13.39 -16.79 9.59
N TYR A 91 -12.44 -17.65 9.99
CA TYR A 91 -11.52 -17.35 11.08
C TYR A 91 -10.53 -16.23 10.73
N LYS A 92 -10.13 -16.08 9.45
CA LYS A 92 -9.22 -15.02 9.01
C LYS A 92 -9.89 -13.65 9.11
N THR A 93 -11.16 -13.56 8.73
CA THR A 93 -11.97 -12.34 8.89
C THR A 93 -12.11 -11.93 10.35
N LYS A 94 -12.38 -12.89 11.25
CA LYS A 94 -12.48 -12.61 12.69
C LYS A 94 -11.17 -12.13 13.28
N LEU A 95 -10.05 -12.78 12.89
CA LEU A 95 -8.72 -12.36 13.30
C LEU A 95 -8.41 -10.95 12.79
N LEU A 96 -8.67 -10.66 11.52
CA LEU A 96 -8.45 -9.32 10.97
C LEU A 96 -9.23 -8.26 11.74
N LYS A 97 -10.52 -8.48 12.02
CA LYS A 97 -11.31 -7.55 12.85
C LYS A 97 -10.73 -7.34 14.24
N LEU A 98 -10.19 -8.39 14.87
CA LEU A 98 -9.51 -8.29 16.16
C LEU A 98 -8.20 -7.49 16.08
N LEU A 99 -7.43 -7.67 15.00
CA LEU A 99 -6.22 -6.90 14.74
C LEU A 99 -6.56 -5.41 14.54
N LEU A 100 -7.57 -5.13 13.71
CA LEU A 100 -8.04 -3.77 13.39
C LEU A 100 -8.64 -3.04 14.60
N SER A 101 -9.29 -3.74 15.53
CA SER A 101 -9.90 -3.11 16.71
C SER A 101 -8.90 -2.48 17.67
N LYS A 102 -7.60 -2.76 17.51
CA LYS A 102 -6.52 -2.16 18.30
C LYS A 102 -5.92 -0.91 17.68
N LEU A 103 -6.33 -0.54 16.48
CA LEU A 103 -5.78 0.62 15.80
C LEU A 103 -6.30 1.91 16.42
N ASP A 104 -5.39 2.85 16.66
CA ASP A 104 -5.74 4.22 17.05
C ASP A 104 -6.08 5.09 15.84
N ALA A 105 -5.46 4.79 14.68
CA ALA A 105 -5.74 5.47 13.42
C ALA A 105 -5.33 4.62 12.22
N CYS A 106 -5.91 4.96 11.07
CA CYS A 106 -5.53 4.44 9.76
C CYS A 106 -5.18 5.56 8.79
N ILE A 107 -4.25 5.27 7.89
CA ILE A 107 -3.86 6.17 6.82
C ILE A 107 -4.07 5.43 5.50
N THR A 108 -4.68 6.12 4.55
CA THR A 108 -4.97 5.63 3.21
C THR A 108 -4.33 6.55 2.18
N ILE A 109 -3.92 5.99 1.04
CA ILE A 109 -3.25 6.76 -0.01
C ILE A 109 -4.22 7.46 -0.99
N SER A 110 -5.51 7.14 -0.91
CA SER A 110 -6.50 7.61 -1.87
C SER A 110 -7.90 7.70 -1.28
N LYS A 111 -8.72 8.57 -1.89
CA LYS A 111 -10.15 8.67 -1.57
C LYS A 111 -10.91 7.38 -1.89
N PHE A 112 -10.47 6.62 -2.89
CA PHE A 112 -11.04 5.32 -3.20
C PHE A 112 -10.88 4.34 -2.03
N MET A 113 -9.66 4.18 -1.50
CA MET A 113 -9.42 3.33 -0.35
C MET A 113 -10.20 3.81 0.87
N TYR A 114 -10.12 5.11 1.18
CA TYR A 114 -10.87 5.72 2.29
C TYR A 114 -12.37 5.41 2.25
N ASN A 115 -13.02 5.66 1.10
CA ASN A 115 -14.46 5.44 0.95
C ASN A 115 -14.87 3.99 1.16
N ASN A 116 -14.00 3.05 0.79
CA ASN A 116 -14.29 1.62 0.89
C ASN A 116 -14.08 1.08 2.31
N ILE A 117 -13.12 1.62 3.07
CA ILE A 117 -12.76 1.05 4.37
C ILE A 117 -13.33 1.81 5.57
N LYS A 118 -13.68 3.10 5.42
CA LYS A 118 -14.05 3.96 6.57
C LYS A 118 -15.15 3.38 7.46
N ASP A 119 -16.13 2.70 6.87
CA ASP A 119 -17.27 2.13 7.60
C ASP A 119 -16.94 0.75 8.19
N PHE A 120 -15.83 0.15 7.75
CA PHE A 120 -15.29 -1.09 8.29
C PHE A 120 -14.35 -0.85 9.48
N MET A 121 -13.77 0.35 9.57
CA MET A 121 -12.83 0.73 10.63
C MET A 121 -13.55 1.30 11.85
N SER A 122 -13.08 0.94 13.05
CA SER A 122 -13.56 1.52 14.32
C SER A 122 -12.75 2.74 14.78
N CYS A 123 -11.71 3.12 14.04
CA CYS A 123 -10.80 4.23 14.35
C CYS A 123 -10.85 5.31 13.25
N PRO A 124 -10.36 6.53 13.54
CA PRO A 124 -10.20 7.56 12.52
C PRO A 124 -9.38 7.08 11.32
N VAL A 125 -9.88 7.36 10.13
CA VAL A 125 -9.20 7.08 8.86
C VAL A 125 -8.81 8.41 8.23
N TYR A 126 -7.56 8.54 7.79
CA TYR A 126 -7.03 9.73 7.14
C TYR A 126 -6.63 9.41 5.70
N ILE A 127 -6.64 10.43 4.84
CA ILE A 127 -6.10 10.35 3.48
C ILE A 127 -4.79 11.11 3.48
N VAL A 128 -3.70 10.45 3.10
CA VAL A 128 -2.39 11.04 2.89
C VAL A 128 -1.91 10.61 1.52
N HIS A 129 -1.85 11.55 0.58
CA HIS A 129 -1.40 11.26 -0.76
C HIS A 129 0.13 11.06 -0.76
N PRO A 130 0.65 10.03 -1.46
CA PRO A 130 2.07 9.90 -1.72
C PRO A 130 2.60 11.18 -2.35
N HIS A 131 3.75 11.65 -1.89
CA HIS A 131 4.42 12.76 -2.57
C HIS A 131 5.26 12.24 -3.74
N ILE A 132 5.56 13.14 -4.66
CA ILE A 132 6.56 12.95 -5.70
C ILE A 132 7.80 13.71 -5.22
N PRO A 133 8.98 13.08 -5.13
CA PRO A 133 10.22 13.77 -4.80
C PRO A 133 10.45 14.99 -5.71
N ASP A 134 10.99 16.08 -5.16
CA ASP A 134 11.10 17.36 -5.87
C ASP A 134 11.95 17.26 -7.14
N ASP A 135 13.03 16.48 -7.11
CA ASP A 135 13.89 16.19 -8.26
C ASP A 135 13.12 15.50 -9.38
N ILE A 136 12.39 14.42 -9.07
CA ILE A 136 11.55 13.71 -10.03
C ILE A 136 10.43 14.62 -10.56
N TYR A 137 9.78 15.37 -9.69
CA TYR A 137 8.74 16.31 -10.09
C TYR A 137 9.27 17.34 -11.08
N ASN A 138 10.41 17.97 -10.76
CA ASN A 138 11.03 18.98 -11.61
C ASN A 138 11.45 18.42 -12.97
N GLU A 139 11.96 17.18 -13.03
CA GLU A 139 12.23 16.51 -14.31
C GLU A 139 10.95 16.28 -15.12
N LEU A 140 9.89 15.78 -14.48
CA LEU A 140 8.62 15.46 -15.14
C LEU A 140 7.92 16.71 -15.71
N ILE A 141 7.94 17.85 -15.00
CA ILE A 141 7.25 19.06 -15.50
C ILE A 141 7.92 19.67 -16.73
N LEU A 142 9.20 19.38 -16.94
CA LEU A 142 9.99 19.87 -18.07
C LEU A 142 9.82 19.02 -19.32
N LEU A 143 9.19 17.84 -19.21
CA LEU A 143 8.93 16.97 -20.35
C LEU A 143 7.97 17.65 -21.34
N GLN A 144 8.38 17.67 -22.61
CA GLN A 144 7.55 18.11 -23.74
C GLN A 144 7.19 16.89 -24.58
N PRO A 145 6.07 16.21 -24.30
CA PRO A 145 5.65 15.05 -25.08
C PRO A 145 5.27 15.50 -26.51
N ASP A 146 5.64 14.69 -27.51
CA ASP A 146 5.18 14.90 -28.88
C ASP A 146 3.71 14.48 -29.02
N LEU A 147 2.81 15.45 -28.90
CA LEU A 147 1.36 15.27 -28.99
C LEU A 147 0.88 14.91 -30.41
N ASN A 148 1.75 14.97 -31.43
CA ASN A 148 1.42 14.54 -32.79
C ASN A 148 1.88 13.12 -33.10
N SER A 149 2.67 12.50 -32.21
CA SER A 149 3.09 11.12 -32.36
C SER A 149 1.98 10.15 -31.94
N ASN A 150 1.94 8.96 -32.56
CA ASN A 150 1.06 7.87 -32.16
C ASN A 150 1.77 6.88 -31.22
N ASN A 151 2.76 7.36 -30.47
CA ASN A 151 3.55 6.56 -29.54
C ASN A 151 2.85 6.50 -28.18
N ILE A 152 2.71 5.28 -27.66
CA ILE A 152 2.13 4.98 -26.36
C ILE A 152 3.26 4.51 -25.46
N ILE A 153 3.28 4.97 -24.21
CA ILE A 153 4.27 4.52 -23.23
C ILE A 153 3.52 3.87 -22.07
N PHE A 154 3.88 2.62 -21.76
CA PHE A 154 3.45 1.95 -20.54
C PHE A 154 4.58 1.92 -19.51
N ILE A 155 4.32 2.52 -18.34
CA ILE A 155 5.24 2.47 -17.20
C ILE A 155 4.57 1.69 -16.08
N GLY A 156 5.04 0.48 -15.84
CA GLY A 156 4.51 -0.36 -14.78
C GLY A 156 5.22 -1.70 -14.72
N ARG A 157 5.00 -2.44 -13.63
CA ARG A 157 5.47 -3.82 -13.52
C ARG A 157 4.66 -4.70 -14.47
N ASN A 158 5.31 -5.68 -15.10
CA ASN A 158 4.61 -6.73 -15.84
C ASN A 158 3.91 -7.69 -14.86
N HIS A 159 2.77 -7.26 -14.34
CA HIS A 159 1.93 -7.99 -13.39
C HIS A 159 0.49 -8.02 -13.91
N PRO A 160 -0.24 -9.15 -13.80
CA PRO A 160 -1.59 -9.26 -14.37
C PRO A 160 -2.57 -8.17 -13.93
N VAL A 161 -2.46 -7.71 -12.67
CA VAL A 161 -3.32 -6.63 -12.13
C VAL A 161 -3.14 -5.29 -12.86
N ASN A 162 -2.01 -5.08 -13.53
CA ASN A 162 -1.73 -3.87 -14.29
C ASN A 162 -2.30 -3.94 -15.72
N GLY A 163 -2.89 -5.06 -16.12
CA GLY A 163 -3.63 -5.18 -17.39
C GLY A 163 -2.76 -5.09 -18.65
N VAL A 164 -1.46 -5.40 -18.55
CA VAL A 164 -0.52 -5.32 -19.70
C VAL A 164 -0.98 -6.18 -20.87
N ASN A 165 -1.56 -7.34 -20.60
CA ASN A 165 -2.14 -8.21 -21.63
C ASN A 165 -3.29 -7.53 -22.38
N VAL A 166 -4.17 -6.82 -21.66
CA VAL A 166 -5.29 -6.08 -22.26
C VAL A 166 -4.76 -4.93 -23.10
N LEU A 167 -3.73 -4.24 -22.63
CA LEU A 167 -3.06 -3.17 -23.37
C LEU A 167 -2.47 -3.68 -24.69
N VAL A 168 -1.72 -4.79 -24.66
CA VAL A 168 -1.13 -5.40 -25.86
C VAL A 168 -2.20 -5.88 -26.84
N GLU A 169 -3.28 -6.49 -26.34
CA GLU A 169 -4.41 -6.90 -27.18
C GLU A 169 -5.06 -5.71 -27.88
N ALA A 170 -5.37 -4.65 -27.12
CA ALA A 170 -5.96 -3.42 -27.65
C ALA A 170 -5.02 -2.70 -28.64
N PHE A 171 -3.70 -2.77 -28.41
CA PHE A 171 -2.71 -2.13 -29.28
C PHE A 171 -2.71 -2.72 -30.70
N ASN A 172 -3.05 -4.00 -30.87
CA ASN A 172 -3.24 -4.55 -32.21
C ASN A 172 -4.31 -3.78 -33.00
N THR A 173 -5.42 -3.40 -32.35
CA THR A 173 -6.45 -2.55 -32.98
C THR A 173 -5.93 -1.15 -33.30
N VAL A 174 -5.06 -0.58 -32.46
CA VAL A 174 -4.42 0.72 -32.72
C VAL A 174 -3.58 0.64 -34.00
N LEU A 175 -2.74 -0.40 -34.15
CA LEU A 175 -1.89 -0.59 -35.33
C LEU A 175 -2.67 -0.69 -36.66
N TRP A 176 -3.91 -1.17 -36.63
CA TRP A 176 -4.78 -1.18 -37.83
C TRP A 176 -5.14 0.22 -38.31
N HIS A 177 -5.33 1.17 -37.38
CA HIS A 177 -5.70 2.56 -37.69
C HIS A 177 -4.49 3.49 -37.81
N TYR A 178 -3.42 3.19 -37.07
CA TYR A 178 -2.19 3.97 -36.99
C TYR A 178 -0.99 3.01 -37.14
N PRO A 179 -0.63 2.63 -38.39
CA PRO A 179 0.41 1.63 -38.63
C PRO A 179 1.81 2.05 -38.17
N ASP A 180 2.02 3.35 -37.93
CA ASP A 180 3.26 3.94 -37.44
C ASP A 180 3.35 3.99 -35.90
N SER A 181 2.29 3.62 -35.18
CA SER A 181 2.26 3.58 -33.72
C SER A 181 3.30 2.65 -33.11
N GLN A 182 3.81 3.04 -31.94
CA GLN A 182 4.66 2.21 -31.08
C GLN A 182 4.08 2.15 -29.67
N LEU A 183 4.29 1.02 -28.98
CA LEU A 183 3.96 0.80 -27.58
C LEU A 183 5.22 0.34 -26.83
#